data_AF-A0AAE6KEH8-F1
#
_entry.id   AF-A0AAE6KEH8-F1
#
_cell.length_a   1.000
_cell.length_b   1.000
_cell.length_c   1.000
_cell.angle_alpha   90.00
_cell.angle_beta   90.00
_cell.angle_gamma   90.00
#
_symmetry.space_group_name_H-M   'P 1'
#
loop_
_entity.id
_entity.type
_entity.pdbx_description
1 polymer ?
#
loop_
_entity_poly.entity_id
_entity_poly.type
_entity_poly.pdbx_seq_one_letter_code
_entity_poly.pdbx_strand_id
1 'polypeptide(L)'
;MNNNKNFFGEIPSIEAFIVKERLKKGIKFELNKFDCLVIEKVRCLCRNAENLIKDINYQKFKESMSKLIKLDVKIASYLFFLIDDYFLDYRIIHRLVDKESLKDYYASFSYEENLNTFKVIYHG
;
A
#
# COMPACT_ATOMS: atom_id res chain seq x y z
N MET A 1 20.10 -13.71 1.68
CA MET A 1 19.13 -12.59 1.68
C MET A 1 18.04 -12.94 2.67
N ASN A 2 17.93 -12.22 3.79
CA ASN A 2 16.82 -12.41 4.72
C ASN A 2 15.54 -11.97 4.00
N ASN A 3 14.67 -12.93 3.70
CA ASN A 3 13.30 -12.69 3.26
C ASN A 3 12.46 -12.23 4.47
N ASN A 4 12.91 -11.20 5.18
CA ASN A 4 12.03 -10.50 6.10
C ASN A 4 11.00 -9.79 5.22
N LYS A 5 9.80 -10.39 5.14
CA LYS A 5 8.63 -9.80 4.51
C LYS A 5 8.20 -8.62 5.39
N ASN A 6 8.94 -7.52 5.28
CA ASN A 6 8.68 -6.32 6.04
C ASN A 6 7.42 -5.66 5.48
N PHE A 7 6.52 -5.23 6.37
CA PHE A 7 5.47 -4.31 5.95
C PHE A 7 6.10 -3.02 5.43
N PHE A 8 5.45 -2.32 4.49
CA PHE A 8 5.97 -1.03 4.01
C PHE A 8 6.17 0.00 5.14
N GLY A 9 5.43 -0.12 6.24
CA GLY A 9 5.63 0.67 7.47
C GLY A 9 6.93 0.37 8.21
N GLU A 10 7.53 -0.80 8.02
CA GLU A 10 8.78 -1.25 8.65
C GLU A 10 10.02 -0.87 7.83
N ILE A 11 9.82 -0.22 6.67
CA ILE A 11 10.92 0.33 5.88
C ILE A 11 11.50 1.54 6.64
N PRO A 12 12.79 1.53 7.03
CA PRO A 12 13.37 2.60 7.84
C PRO A 12 13.27 3.99 7.21
N SER A 13 13.28 4.07 5.89
CA SER A 13 13.00 5.29 5.14
C SER A 13 12.34 4.96 3.81
N ILE A 14 11.08 5.39 3.67
CA ILE A 14 10.32 5.30 2.41
C ILE A 14 11.02 6.12 1.31
N GLU A 15 11.59 7.28 1.66
CA GLU A 15 12.40 8.10 0.75
C GLU A 15 13.57 7.29 0.18
N ALA A 16 14.39 6.72 1.06
CA ALA A 16 15.57 5.96 0.65
C ALA A 16 15.20 4.76 -0.23
N PHE A 17 14.06 4.12 0.08
CA PHE A 17 13.51 3.06 -0.76
C PHE A 17 13.15 3.56 -2.16
N ILE A 18 12.38 4.65 -2.28
CA ILE A 18 11.97 5.22 -3.57
C ILE A 18 13.19 5.63 -4.39
N VAL A 19 14.14 6.34 -3.78
CA VAL A 19 15.38 6.78 -4.43
C VAL A 19 16.16 5.59 -4.97
N LYS A 20 16.29 4.52 -4.16
CA LYS A 20 16.96 3.28 -4.57
C LYS A 20 16.26 2.60 -5.74
N GLU A 21 14.93 2.53 -5.74
CA GLU A 21 14.17 1.91 -6.83
C GLU A 21 14.18 2.76 -8.12
N ARG A 22 14.11 4.10 -8.00
CA ARG A 22 14.30 5.02 -9.14
C ARG A 22 15.67 4.84 -9.79
N LEU A 23 16.73 4.75 -8.97
CA LEU A 23 18.10 4.54 -9.45
C LEU A 23 18.24 3.22 -10.24
N LYS A 24 17.62 2.13 -9.78
CA LYS A 24 17.61 0.85 -10.52
C LYS A 24 16.95 0.96 -11.90
N LYS A 25 16.02 1.90 -12.06
CA LYS A 25 15.30 2.17 -13.31
C LYS A 25 15.96 3.24 -14.18
N GLY A 26 17.08 3.84 -13.76
CA GLY A 26 17.71 4.94 -14.47
C GLY A 26 16.94 6.27 -14.41
N ILE A 27 16.03 6.39 -13.43
CA ILE A 27 15.22 7.59 -13.19
C ILE A 27 15.98 8.56 -12.27
N LYS A 28 15.67 9.87 -12.34
CA LYS A 28 16.25 10.89 -11.45
C LYS A 28 16.06 10.52 -9.98
N PHE A 29 17.13 10.63 -9.21
CA PHE A 29 17.13 10.26 -7.79
C PHE A 29 16.56 11.35 -6.86
N GLU A 30 16.41 12.58 -7.35
CA GLU A 30 15.94 13.71 -6.55
C GLU A 30 14.43 13.62 -6.31
N LEU A 31 14.03 13.75 -5.04
CA LEU A 31 12.63 13.85 -4.64
C LEU A 31 12.19 15.32 -4.71
N ASN A 32 11.11 15.59 -5.42
CA ASN A 32 10.53 16.92 -5.50
C ASN A 32 9.50 17.15 -4.37
N LYS A 33 9.00 18.39 -4.25
CA LYS A 33 8.00 18.76 -3.22
C LYS A 33 6.73 17.90 -3.29
N PHE A 34 6.30 17.48 -4.47
CA PHE A 34 5.14 16.60 -4.63
C PHE A 34 5.44 15.17 -4.20
N ASP A 35 6.63 14.66 -4.50
CA ASP A 35 7.08 13.36 -3.99
C ASP A 35 7.00 13.34 -2.46
N CYS A 36 7.50 14.38 -1.78
CA CYS A 36 7.42 14.51 -0.33
C CYS A 36 5.97 14.48 0.19
N LEU A 37 5.02 15.16 -0.49
CA LEU A 37 3.61 15.13 -0.12
C LEU A 37 2.99 13.73 -0.24
N VAL A 38 3.34 12.99 -1.29
CA VAL A 38 2.85 11.62 -1.48
C VAL A 38 3.49 10.67 -0.47
N ILE A 39 4.77 10.84 -0.15
CA ILE A 39 5.48 10.06 0.87
C ILE A 39 4.83 10.22 2.26
N GLU A 40 4.45 11.44 2.63
CA GLU A 40 3.70 11.68 3.88
C GLU A 40 2.34 10.96 3.90
N LYS A 41 1.65 10.87 2.76
CA LYS A 41 0.43 10.07 2.65
C LYS A 41 0.71 8.59 2.85
N VAL A 42 1.76 8.05 2.21
CA VAL A 42 2.16 6.66 2.40
C VAL A 42 2.45 6.37 3.88
N ARG A 43 3.19 7.24 4.58
CA ARG A 43 3.43 7.15 6.03
C ARG A 43 2.15 7.12 6.85
N CYS A 44 1.17 7.96 6.50
CA CYS A 44 -0.13 7.97 7.17
C CYS A 44 -0.89 6.66 6.96
N LEU A 45 -0.89 6.12 5.74
CA LEU A 45 -1.52 4.85 5.43
C LEU A 45 -0.86 3.67 6.14
N CYS A 46 0.48 3.63 6.23
CA CYS A 46 1.20 2.62 6.99
C CYS A 46 0.81 2.64 8.47
N ARG A 47 0.78 3.83 9.09
CA ARG A 47 0.32 3.99 10.49
C ARG A 47 -1.12 3.54 10.70
N ASN A 48 -2.01 3.83 9.74
CA ASN A 48 -3.39 3.35 9.79
C ASN A 48 -3.47 1.82 9.72
N ALA A 49 -2.63 1.19 8.88
CA ALA A 49 -2.57 -0.26 8.77
C ALA A 49 -2.04 -0.89 10.07
N GLU A 50 -0.97 -0.34 10.67
CA GLU A 50 -0.43 -0.79 11.95
C GLU A 50 -1.46 -0.69 13.09
N ASN A 51 -2.18 0.42 13.19
CA ASN A 51 -3.23 0.59 14.19
C ASN A 51 -4.37 -0.43 13.96
N LEU A 52 -4.77 -0.62 12.70
CA LEU A 52 -5.81 -1.57 12.37
C LEU A 52 -5.41 -3.02 12.69
N ILE A 53 -4.14 -3.39 12.52
CA ILE A 53 -3.59 -4.70 12.91
C ILE A 53 -3.67 -4.90 14.42
N LYS A 54 -3.32 -3.88 15.21
CA LYS A 54 -3.39 -3.93 16.68
C LYS A 54 -4.81 -4.15 17.20
N ASP A 55 -5.81 -3.64 16.48
CA ASP A 55 -7.23 -3.70 16.86
C ASP A 55 -7.99 -4.91 16.26
N ILE A 56 -7.30 -5.84 15.57
CA ILE A 56 -7.95 -7.04 15.02
C ILE A 56 -8.44 -7.93 16.16
N ASN A 57 -9.72 -8.27 16.10
CA ASN A 57 -10.30 -9.33 16.91
C ASN A 57 -11.26 -10.18 16.07
N TYR A 58 -11.69 -11.32 16.62
CA TYR A 58 -12.57 -12.26 15.94
C TYR A 58 -13.85 -11.60 15.39
N GLN A 59 -14.50 -10.74 16.19
CA GLN A 59 -15.78 -10.12 15.83
C GLN A 59 -15.66 -9.16 14.64
N LYS A 60 -14.50 -8.51 14.49
CA LYS A 60 -14.23 -7.53 13.42
C LYS A 60 -13.30 -8.05 12.34
N PHE A 61 -12.90 -9.32 12.39
CA PHE A 61 -11.83 -9.88 11.56
C PHE A 61 -12.05 -9.60 10.06
N LYS A 62 -13.22 -9.94 9.54
CA LYS A 62 -13.54 -9.75 8.11
C LYS A 62 -13.48 -8.28 7.69
N GLU A 63 -14.01 -7.39 8.53
CA GLU A 63 -14.00 -5.95 8.26
C GLU A 63 -12.56 -5.39 8.32
N SER A 64 -11.80 -5.77 9.34
CA SER A 64 -10.40 -5.35 9.50
C SER A 64 -9.54 -5.87 8.35
N MET A 65 -9.70 -7.12 7.92
CA MET A 65 -8.99 -7.68 6.77
C MET A 65 -9.33 -6.94 5.47
N SER A 66 -10.62 -6.65 5.23
CA SER A 66 -11.02 -5.88 4.05
C SER A 66 -10.42 -4.47 4.04
N LYS A 67 -10.39 -3.80 5.21
CA LYS A 67 -9.76 -2.49 5.36
C LYS A 67 -8.24 -2.55 5.18
N LEU A 68 -7.57 -3.60 5.69
CA LEU A 68 -6.14 -3.79 5.51
C LEU A 68 -5.78 -3.97 4.04
N ILE A 69 -6.51 -4.81 3.32
CA ILE A 69 -6.33 -4.98 1.86
C ILE A 69 -6.46 -3.63 1.16
N LYS A 70 -7.50 -2.84 1.48
CA LYS A 70 -7.67 -1.50 0.89
C LYS A 70 -6.49 -0.56 1.17
N LEU A 71 -5.94 -0.59 2.39
CA LEU A 71 -4.79 0.24 2.74
C LEU A 71 -3.53 -0.22 2.00
N ASP A 72 -3.28 -1.52 1.94
CA ASP A 72 -2.12 -2.12 1.27
C ASP A 72 -2.09 -1.77 -0.22
N VAL A 73 -3.23 -1.94 -0.90
CA VAL A 73 -3.36 -1.60 -2.31
C VAL A 73 -3.10 -0.11 -2.55
N LYS A 74 -3.64 0.78 -1.71
CA LYS A 74 -3.37 2.23 -1.84
C LYS A 74 -1.89 2.55 -1.65
N ILE A 75 -1.24 1.95 -0.67
CA ILE A 75 0.21 2.11 -0.42
C ILE A 75 0.99 1.67 -1.67
N ALA A 76 0.69 0.49 -2.21
CA ALA A 76 1.34 -0.03 -3.39
C ALA A 76 1.17 0.90 -4.60
N SER A 77 -0.03 1.41 -4.86
CA SER A 77 -0.28 2.34 -5.97
C SER A 77 0.50 3.64 -5.81
N TYR A 78 0.54 4.25 -4.61
CA TYR A 78 1.35 5.45 -4.39
C TYR A 78 2.84 5.19 -4.61
N LEU A 79 3.35 4.07 -4.12
CA LEU A 79 4.76 3.70 -4.29
C LEU A 79 5.11 3.46 -5.76
N PHE A 80 4.22 2.82 -6.53
CA PHE A 80 4.38 2.64 -7.97
C PHE A 80 4.56 3.99 -8.68
N PHE A 81 3.63 4.93 -8.44
CA PHE A 81 3.71 6.26 -9.04
C PHE A 81 4.95 7.05 -8.62
N LEU A 82 5.40 6.89 -7.37
CA LEU A 82 6.63 7.48 -6.89
C LEU A 82 7.85 6.87 -7.59
N ILE A 83 7.95 5.55 -7.68
CA ILE A 83 9.13 4.85 -8.23
C ILE A 83 9.28 5.09 -9.72
N ASP A 84 8.18 5.13 -10.47
CA ASP A 84 8.21 5.30 -11.92
C ASP A 84 8.29 6.77 -12.37
N ASP A 85 8.33 7.73 -11.44
CA ASP A 85 8.38 9.18 -11.72
C ASP A 85 7.33 9.61 -12.74
N TYR A 86 6.15 8.98 -12.68
CA TYR A 86 5.08 9.21 -13.65
C TYR A 86 4.43 10.61 -13.53
N PHE A 87 4.94 11.56 -12.72
CA PHE A 87 4.08 12.62 -12.16
C PHE A 87 4.37 14.10 -12.45
N LEU A 88 3.26 14.78 -12.82
CA LEU A 88 3.07 16.23 -12.98
C LEU A 88 1.97 16.85 -12.05
N ASP A 89 1.00 16.10 -11.47
CA ASP A 89 0.02 16.63 -10.46
C ASP A 89 -0.47 15.58 -9.44
N TYR A 90 -0.22 15.83 -8.13
CA TYR A 90 -0.59 14.95 -7.01
C TYR A 90 -2.11 14.74 -6.80
N ARG A 91 -2.96 15.67 -7.27
CA ARG A 91 -4.43 15.57 -7.13
C ARG A 91 -4.99 14.48 -8.03
N ILE A 92 -4.36 14.27 -9.18
CA ILE A 92 -4.72 13.23 -10.14
C ILE A 92 -4.40 11.86 -9.53
N ILE A 93 -3.23 11.69 -8.91
CA ILE A 93 -2.86 10.45 -8.19
C ILE A 93 -3.92 10.10 -7.18
N HIS A 94 -4.32 11.05 -6.34
CA HIS A 94 -5.25 10.76 -5.25
C HIS A 94 -6.57 10.22 -5.80
N ARG A 95 -7.08 10.81 -6.88
CA ARG A 95 -8.31 10.35 -7.53
C ARG A 95 -8.15 8.96 -8.14
N LEU A 96 -7.02 8.66 -8.78
CA LEU A 96 -6.74 7.34 -9.37
C LEU A 96 -6.57 6.28 -8.27
N VAL A 97 -5.76 6.56 -7.26
CA VAL A 97 -5.55 5.68 -6.11
C VAL A 97 -6.84 5.45 -5.34
N ASP A 98 -7.77 6.40 -5.24
CA ASP A 98 -9.04 6.14 -4.56
C ASP A 98 -10.08 5.41 -5.43
N LYS A 99 -10.02 5.54 -6.76
CA LYS A 99 -11.01 4.94 -7.69
C LYS A 99 -10.58 3.60 -8.29
N GLU A 100 -9.31 3.43 -8.59
CA GLU A 100 -8.78 2.37 -9.46
C GLU A 100 -7.98 1.33 -8.69
N SER A 101 -7.37 1.69 -7.57
CA SER A 101 -6.55 0.78 -6.76
C SER A 101 -7.27 -0.55 -6.45
N LEU A 102 -8.52 -0.47 -5.95
CA LEU A 102 -9.36 -1.64 -5.69
C LEU A 102 -9.69 -2.43 -6.96
N LYS A 103 -9.96 -1.74 -8.08
CA LYS A 103 -10.29 -2.40 -9.36
C LYS A 103 -9.10 -3.15 -9.92
N ASP A 104 -7.90 -2.57 -9.85
CA ASP A 104 -6.69 -3.19 -10.37
C ASP A 104 -6.24 -4.39 -9.52
N TYR A 105 -6.40 -4.30 -8.20
CA TYR A 105 -6.14 -5.44 -7.30
C TYR A 105 -7.08 -6.62 -7.56
N TYR A 106 -8.38 -6.36 -7.75
CA TYR A 106 -9.37 -7.40 -8.09
C TYR A 106 -9.40 -7.78 -9.58
N ALA A 107 -8.74 -7.05 -10.47
CA ALA A 107 -8.54 -7.46 -11.86
C ALA A 107 -7.33 -8.40 -12.00
N SER A 108 -6.30 -8.19 -11.17
CA SER A 108 -5.09 -9.02 -11.12
C SER A 108 -5.30 -10.34 -10.37
N PHE A 109 -6.21 -10.34 -9.39
CA PHE A 109 -6.70 -11.54 -8.75
C PHE A 109 -8.08 -11.85 -9.32
N SER A 110 -8.23 -12.91 -10.11
CA SER A 110 -9.52 -13.54 -10.40
C SER A 110 -10.13 -14.14 -9.11
N TYR A 111 -10.31 -13.32 -8.08
CA TYR A 111 -10.93 -13.62 -6.80
C TYR A 111 -12.39 -13.18 -6.88
N GLU A 112 -13.16 -13.88 -7.69
CA GLU A 112 -14.60 -14.04 -7.44
C GLU A 112 -14.87 -14.96 -6.23
N GLU A 113 -13.84 -15.37 -5.49
CA GLU A 113 -14.01 -15.88 -4.13
C GLU A 113 -14.25 -14.71 -3.17
N ASN A 114 -15.48 -14.22 -3.22
CA ASN A 114 -16.26 -13.72 -2.11
C ASN A 114 -15.49 -13.84 -0.77
N LEU A 115 -15.14 -12.72 -0.13
CA LEU A 115 -14.66 -12.68 1.27
C LEU A 115 -15.61 -13.40 2.28
N ASN A 116 -16.76 -13.93 1.81
CA ASN A 116 -17.62 -14.88 2.49
C ASN A 116 -17.03 -16.32 2.61
N THR A 117 -15.97 -16.69 1.89
CA THR A 117 -15.35 -18.03 1.96
C THR A 117 -14.27 -18.17 3.04
N PHE A 118 -13.78 -17.06 3.62
CA PHE A 118 -12.91 -17.12 4.79
C PHE A 118 -13.71 -17.54 6.02
N LYS A 119 -13.89 -18.85 6.19
CA LYS A 119 -14.40 -19.46 7.43
C LYS A 119 -13.26 -19.40 8.45
N VAL A 120 -13.54 -18.82 9.62
CA VAL A 120 -12.56 -18.82 10.72
C VAL A 120 -12.30 -20.27 11.13
N ILE A 121 -11.06 -20.72 11.01
CA ILE A 121 -10.63 -22.02 11.52
C ILE A 121 -10.37 -21.83 13.02
N TYR A 122 -11.22 -22.44 13.85
CA TYR A 122 -10.99 -22.54 15.29
C TYR A 122 -10.00 -23.65 15.57
N HIS A 123 -8.87 -23.34 16.20
CA HIS A 123 -8.11 -24.33 16.95
C HIS A 123 -8.54 -24.19 18.41
N GLY A 124 -9.38 -25.13 18.84
CA GLY A 124 -9.66 -25.35 20.26
C GLY A 124 -8.52 -26.08 20.96
#